data_AF-A0A7V3RDX5-F1
#
_entry.id   AF-A0A7V3RDX5-F1
#
_cell.length_a   1.000
_cell.length_b   1.000
_cell.length_c   1.000
_cell.angle_alpha   90.00
_cell.angle_beta   90.00
_cell.angle_gamma   90.00
#
_symmetry.space_group_name_H-M   'P 1'
#
loop_
_entity.id
_entity.type
_entity.pdbx_description
1 polymer ?
#
loop_
_entity_poly.entity_id
_entity_poly.type
_entity_poly.pdbx_seq_one_letter_code
_entity_poly.pdbx_strand_id
1 'polypeptide(L)'
;MNYITIDGPAGSGKSSVASELARKICFYHLNTGAIYRAVALLWIRSGMPNFSKDFIYSIEKIRFYMKDDTIFMNDLPIGDEIRTLEVGKVVSKVAEVSEIREIVTRKCREIVRGKQFVVEGRDIGTIVLPDA
;
A
#
# COMPACT_ATOMS: atom_id res chain seq x y z
N MET A 1 -11.45 2.67 -18.89
CA MET A 1 -10.91 1.63 -18.00
C MET A 1 -9.60 2.19 -17.44
N ASN A 2 -9.58 2.63 -16.19
CA ASN A 2 -8.46 3.42 -15.67
C ASN A 2 -7.52 2.60 -14.78
N TYR A 3 -7.93 1.41 -14.33
CA TYR A 3 -7.14 0.58 -13.43
C TYR A 3 -7.26 -0.89 -13.84
N ILE A 4 -6.21 -1.68 -13.58
CA ILE A 4 -6.21 -3.14 -13.66
C ILE A 4 -5.81 -3.66 -12.28
N THR A 5 -6.55 -4.61 -11.73
CA THR A 5 -6.22 -5.20 -10.42
C THR A 5 -5.59 -6.58 -10.57
N ILE A 6 -4.63 -6.89 -9.70
CA ILE A 6 -4.01 -8.21 -9.60
C ILE A 6 -4.04 -8.66 -8.14
N ASP A 7 -4.92 -9.60 -7.84
CA ASP A 7 -5.13 -10.14 -6.50
C ASP A 7 -4.49 -11.51 -6.33
N GLY A 8 -3.88 -11.73 -5.17
CA GLY A 8 -3.32 -13.04 -4.82
C GLY A 8 -2.56 -13.07 -3.49
N PRO A 9 -2.28 -14.27 -2.96
CA PRO A 9 -1.57 -14.43 -1.70
C PRO A 9 -0.13 -13.87 -1.77
N ALA A 10 0.51 -13.74 -0.61
CA ALA A 10 1.94 -13.41 -0.58
C ALA A 10 2.75 -14.54 -1.26
N GLY A 11 3.80 -14.18 -2.01
CA GLY A 11 4.67 -15.16 -2.67
C GLY A 11 4.13 -15.76 -3.98
N SER A 12 2.95 -15.36 -4.47
CA SER A 12 2.38 -15.88 -5.73
C SER A 12 3.04 -15.34 -7.02
N GLY A 13 4.04 -14.46 -6.91
CA GLY A 13 4.67 -13.80 -8.05
C GLY A 13 3.91 -12.57 -8.60
N LYS A 14 2.79 -12.18 -7.97
CA LYS A 14 1.96 -11.05 -8.43
C LYS A 14 2.72 -9.73 -8.62
N SER A 15 3.68 -9.41 -7.74
CA SER A 15 4.44 -8.15 -7.86
C SER A 15 5.27 -8.10 -9.13
N SER A 16 5.86 -9.23 -9.51
CA SER A 16 6.64 -9.34 -10.75
C SER A 16 5.73 -9.21 -11.98
N VAL A 17 4.57 -9.89 -11.96
CA VAL A 17 3.59 -9.83 -13.06
C VAL A 17 3.00 -8.43 -13.20
N ALA A 18 2.62 -7.80 -12.09
CA ALA A 18 2.01 -6.48 -12.05
C ALA A 18 2.97 -5.39 -12.53
N SER A 19 4.21 -5.42 -12.06
CA SER A 19 5.26 -4.50 -12.49
C SER A 19 5.57 -4.63 -13.98
N GLU A 20 5.72 -5.86 -14.49
CA GLU A 20 6.00 -6.10 -15.90
C GLU A 20 4.81 -5.73 -16.80
N LEU A 21 3.58 -6.01 -16.37
CA LEU A 21 2.37 -5.59 -17.08
C LEU A 21 2.30 -4.06 -17.18
N ALA A 22 2.45 -3.36 -16.05
CA ALA A 22 2.40 -1.91 -15.97
C ALA A 22 3.40 -1.27 -16.96
N ARG A 23 4.63 -1.79 -16.97
CA ARG A 23 5.69 -1.36 -17.90
C ARG A 23 5.31 -1.56 -19.36
N LYS A 24 4.72 -2.71 -19.72
CA LYS A 24 4.33 -3.03 -21.11
C LYS A 24 3.19 -2.15 -21.64
N ILE A 25 2.29 -1.71 -20.77
CA ILE A 25 1.11 -0.92 -21.15
C ILE A 25 1.25 0.58 -20.79
N CYS A 26 2.43 1.00 -20.32
CA CYS A 26 2.73 2.37 -19.88
C CYS A 26 1.82 2.86 -18.74
N PHE A 27 1.46 1.98 -17.81
CA PHE A 27 0.70 2.30 -16.60
C PHE A 27 1.66 2.44 -15.41
N TYR A 28 1.24 3.15 -14.37
CA TYR A 28 1.92 3.12 -13.08
C TYR A 28 1.66 1.80 -12.35
N HIS A 29 2.59 1.36 -11.51
CA HIS A 29 2.39 0.19 -10.66
C HIS A 29 2.20 0.58 -9.19
N LEU A 30 1.06 0.20 -8.59
CA LEU A 30 0.81 0.39 -7.17
C LEU A 30 0.76 -0.94 -6.43
N ASN A 31 1.80 -1.22 -5.64
CA ASN A 31 1.79 -2.30 -4.65
C ASN A 31 1.18 -1.81 -3.33
N THR A 32 -0.08 -2.12 -3.09
CA THR A 32 -0.78 -1.71 -1.84
C THR A 32 -0.17 -2.34 -0.59
N GLY A 33 0.46 -3.51 -0.71
CA GLY A 33 1.19 -4.15 0.38
C GLY A 33 2.38 -3.32 0.85
N ALA A 34 2.99 -2.51 -0.01
CA ALA A 34 4.04 -1.58 0.38
C ALA A 34 3.52 -0.49 1.33
N ILE A 35 2.28 -0.01 1.13
CA ILE A 35 1.66 1.00 2.01
C ILE A 35 1.38 0.39 3.39
N TYR A 36 0.81 -0.81 3.47
CA TYR A 36 0.64 -1.51 4.76
C TYR A 36 1.97 -1.73 5.49
N ARG A 37 3.03 -2.09 4.76
CA ARG A 37 4.37 -2.25 5.33
C ARG A 37 4.96 -0.92 5.81
N ALA A 38 4.67 0.18 5.11
CA ALA A 38 5.07 1.52 5.55
C ALA A 38 4.37 1.90 6.87
N VAL A 39 3.07 1.63 6.99
CA VAL A 39 2.33 1.81 8.24
C VAL A 39 2.89 0.95 9.38
N ALA A 40 3.22 -0.31 9.10
CA ALA A 40 3.90 -1.18 10.06
C ALA A 40 5.25 -0.64 10.51
N LEU A 41 6.07 -0.12 9.59
CA LEU A 41 7.34 0.51 9.92
C LEU A 41 7.17 1.76 10.79
N LEU A 42 6.16 2.58 10.50
CA LEU A 42 5.83 3.75 11.33
C LEU A 42 5.44 3.35 12.75
N TRP A 43 4.67 2.26 12.90
CA TRP A 43 4.31 1.74 14.21
C TRP A 43 5.54 1.26 15.00
N ILE A 44 6.43 0.51 14.35
CA ILE A 44 7.70 0.06 14.95
C ILE A 44 8.51 1.27 15.43
N ARG A 45 8.66 2.29 14.57
CA ARG A 45 9.44 3.49 14.86
C ARG A 45 8.81 4.41 15.91
N SER A 46 7.50 4.36 16.09
CA SER A 46 6.82 5.17 17.12
C SER A 46 7.03 4.61 18.53
N GLY A 47 7.40 3.34 18.66
CA GLY A 47 7.54 2.66 19.95
C GLY A 47 6.22 2.49 20.70
N MET A 48 5.08 2.72 20.04
CA MET A 48 3.77 2.60 20.68
C MET A 48 3.42 1.13 20.96
N PRO A 49 2.87 0.80 22.14
CA PRO A 49 2.63 -0.59 22.53
C PRO A 49 1.44 -1.24 21.78
N ASN A 50 0.59 -0.43 21.15
CA ASN A 50 -0.60 -0.89 20.43
C ASN A 50 -0.94 0.08 19.28
N PHE A 51 -1.96 -0.28 18.49
CA PHE A 51 -2.52 0.57 17.45
C PHE A 51 -3.52 1.56 18.04
N SER A 52 -3.04 2.48 18.90
CA SER A 52 -3.86 3.46 19.60
C SER A 52 -4.58 4.41 18.64
N LYS A 53 -5.57 5.16 19.14
CA LYS A 53 -6.20 6.26 18.39
C LYS A 53 -5.17 7.30 17.93
N ASP A 54 -4.16 7.58 18.75
CA ASP A 54 -3.08 8.52 18.39
C ASP A 54 -2.25 7.98 17.23
N PHE A 55 -1.95 6.67 17.23
CA PHE A 55 -1.28 6.03 16.12
C PHE A 55 -2.12 6.11 14.83
N ILE A 56 -3.41 5.75 14.91
CA ILE A 56 -4.34 5.82 13.77
C ILE A 56 -4.43 7.25 13.22
N TYR A 57 -4.56 8.24 14.10
CA TYR A 57 -4.58 9.66 13.73
C TYR A 57 -3.25 10.12 13.11
N SER A 58 -2.12 9.53 13.50
CA SER A 58 -0.84 9.82 12.85
C SER A 58 -0.83 9.38 11.39
N ILE A 59 -1.41 8.22 11.05
CA ILE A 59 -1.49 7.69 9.68
C ILE A 59 -2.36 8.61 8.80
N GLU A 60 -3.44 9.17 9.36
CA GLU A 60 -4.32 10.10 8.64
C GLU A 60 -3.58 11.31 8.05
N LYS A 61 -2.63 11.84 8.82
CA LYS A 61 -1.80 12.99 8.41
C LYS A 61 -0.77 12.67 7.35
N ILE A 62 -0.51 11.40 7.08
CA ILE A 62 0.50 10.98 6.13
C ILE A 62 -0.01 11.14 4.71
N ARG A 63 0.82 11.75 3.88
CA ARG A 63 0.58 11.85 2.45
C ARG A 63 1.29 10.70 1.74
N PHE A 64 0.53 9.82 1.10
CA PHE A 64 1.09 8.86 0.14
C PHE A 64 0.86 9.35 -1.28
N TYR A 65 1.89 9.30 -2.11
CA TYR A 65 1.78 9.62 -3.54
C TYR A 65 2.81 8.86 -4.35
N MET A 66 2.61 8.83 -5.67
CA MET A 66 3.51 8.21 -6.62
C MET A 66 4.28 9.26 -7.42
N LYS A 67 5.60 9.09 -7.53
CA LYS A 67 6.48 9.84 -8.42
C LYS A 67 7.49 8.86 -9.03
N ASP A 68 7.64 8.87 -10.35
CA ASP A 68 8.60 8.03 -11.08
C ASP A 68 8.54 6.53 -10.67
N ASP A 69 7.32 5.98 -10.61
CA ASP A 69 7.00 4.61 -10.17
C ASP A 69 7.41 4.25 -8.73
N THR A 70 7.78 5.26 -7.93
CA THR A 70 8.14 5.12 -6.52
C THR A 70 7.05 5.69 -5.63
N ILE A 71 6.67 4.95 -4.59
CA ILE A 71 5.75 5.44 -3.56
C ILE A 71 6.53 6.33 -2.58
N PHE A 72 6.01 7.51 -2.32
CA PHE A 72 6.51 8.43 -1.30
C PHE A 72 5.56 8.44 -0.10
N MET A 73 6.15 8.57 1.08
CA MET A 73 5.48 8.76 2.36
C MET A 73 5.93 10.10 2.93
N ASN A 74 5.03 11.10 2.88
CA ASN A 74 5.40 12.52 2.96
C ASN A 74 6.48 12.81 1.90
N ASP A 75 7.61 13.40 2.29
CA ASP A 75 8.67 13.79 1.35
C ASP A 75 9.76 12.72 1.16
N LEU A 76 9.59 11.53 1.75
CA LEU A 76 10.58 10.45 1.70
C LEU A 76 10.10 9.31 0.80
N PRO A 77 10.94 8.81 -0.13
CA PRO A 77 10.63 7.60 -0.89
C PRO A 77 10.60 6.41 0.05
N ILE A 78 9.65 5.50 -0.16
CA ILE A 78 9.60 4.22 0.54
C ILE A 78 10.70 3.33 -0.04
N GLY A 79 11.68 2.97 0.78
CA GLY A 79 12.80 2.11 0.39
C GLY A 79 12.66 0.66 0.86
N ASP A 80 13.78 -0.05 0.93
CA ASP A 80 13.83 -1.46 1.33
C ASP A 80 13.58 -1.69 2.84
N GLU A 81 13.56 -0.64 3.66
CA GLU A 81 13.30 -0.72 5.09
C GLU A 81 11.93 -1.33 5.43
N ILE A 82 10.96 -1.22 4.52
CA ILE A 82 9.63 -1.83 4.66
C ILE A 82 9.62 -3.35 4.37
N ARG A 83 10.72 -3.90 3.86
CA ARG A 83 10.88 -5.33 3.51
C ARG A 83 11.56 -6.13 4.62
N THR A 84 11.96 -5.49 5.72
CA THR A 84 12.61 -6.15 6.86
C THR A 84 11.72 -7.23 7.50
N LEU A 85 12.37 -8.20 8.15
CA LEU A 85 11.68 -9.27 8.90
C LEU A 85 10.80 -8.71 10.01
N GLU A 86 11.23 -7.63 10.67
CA GLU A 86 10.47 -6.97 11.73
C GLU A 86 9.15 -6.42 11.22
N VAL A 87 9.17 -5.68 10.11
CA VAL A 87 7.97 -5.19 9.42
C VAL A 87 7.08 -6.36 8.98
N GLY A 88 7.69 -7.41 8.44
CA GLY A 88 6.97 -8.62 8.03
C GLY A 88 6.20 -9.32 9.16
N LYS A 89 6.71 -9.27 10.40
CA LYS A 89 6.07 -9.88 11.58
C LYS A 89 4.82 -9.14 12.06
N VAL A 90 4.70 -7.84 11.74
CA VAL A 90 3.62 -6.98 12.28
C VAL A 90 2.64 -6.51 11.22
N VAL A 91 2.99 -6.56 9.93
CA VAL A 91 2.14 -6.08 8.84
C VAL A 91 0.77 -6.77 8.79
N SER A 92 0.67 -8.05 9.14
CA SER A 92 -0.63 -8.74 9.21
C SER A 92 -1.51 -8.17 10.30
N LYS A 93 -0.96 -7.90 11.49
CA LYS A 93 -1.67 -7.27 12.61
C LYS A 93 -2.15 -5.86 12.27
N VAL A 94 -1.31 -5.09 11.57
CA VAL A 94 -1.69 -3.76 11.06
C VAL A 94 -2.85 -3.87 10.07
N ALA A 95 -2.81 -4.84 9.16
CA ALA A 95 -3.85 -5.07 8.17
C ALA A 95 -5.14 -5.67 8.76
N GLU A 96 -5.13 -6.21 9.98
CA GLU A 96 -6.33 -6.69 10.68
C GLU A 96 -7.14 -5.57 11.34
N VAL A 97 -6.53 -4.39 11.58
CA VAL A 97 -7.22 -3.24 12.17
C VAL A 97 -8.10 -2.55 11.12
N SER A 98 -9.42 -2.61 11.32
CA SER A 98 -10.41 -2.05 10.39
C SER A 98 -10.19 -0.57 10.09
N GLU A 99 -9.96 0.28 11.10
CA GLU A 99 -9.73 1.71 10.87
C GLU A 99 -8.47 1.96 10.02
N ILE A 100 -7.40 1.17 10.22
CA ILE A 100 -6.19 1.29 9.41
C ILE A 100 -6.47 0.87 7.96
N ARG A 101 -7.21 -0.23 7.75
CA ARG A 101 -7.59 -0.69 6.40
C ARG A 101 -8.39 0.37 5.65
N GLU A 102 -9.33 1.03 6.33
CA GLU A 102 -10.15 2.11 5.74
C GLU A 102 -9.28 3.30 5.32
N ILE A 103 -8.35 3.72 6.17
CA ILE A 103 -7.39 4.78 5.87
C ILE A 103 -6.54 4.39 4.66
N VAL A 104 -5.91 3.21 4.68
CA VAL A 104 -5.05 2.73 3.58
C VAL A 104 -5.85 2.65 2.27
N THR A 105 -7.08 2.14 2.31
CA THR A 105 -7.96 2.06 1.14
C THR A 105 -8.22 3.44 0.54
N ARG A 106 -8.56 4.43 1.37
CA ARG A 106 -8.77 5.80 0.91
C ARG A 106 -7.50 6.41 0.32
N LYS A 107 -6.34 6.23 0.96
CA LYS A 107 -5.05 6.71 0.45
C LYS A 107 -4.69 6.05 -0.90
N CYS A 108 -4.94 4.75 -1.07
CA CYS A 108 -4.77 4.07 -2.36
C CYS A 108 -5.67 4.69 -3.45
N ARG A 109 -6.94 4.95 -3.14
CA ARG A 109 -7.88 5.61 -4.07
C ARG A 109 -7.43 7.03 -4.44
N GLU A 110 -6.84 7.76 -3.50
CA GLU A 110 -6.25 9.08 -3.75
C GLU A 110 -5.04 8.98 -4.70
N ILE A 111 -4.16 7.99 -4.52
CA ILE A 111 -2.97 7.77 -5.38
C ILE A 111 -3.37 7.49 -6.82
N VAL A 112 -4.37 6.62 -7.03
CA VAL A 112 -4.73 6.18 -8.38
C VAL A 112 -5.55 7.22 -9.15
N ARG A 113 -6.18 8.17 -8.46
CA ARG A 113 -7.13 9.12 -9.06
C ARG A 113 -6.52 9.88 -10.26
N GLY A 114 -7.20 9.80 -11.40
CA GLY A 114 -6.88 10.59 -12.59
C GLY A 114 -5.68 10.07 -13.42
N LYS A 115 -5.20 8.86 -13.14
CA LYS A 115 -4.08 8.22 -13.84
C LYS A 115 -4.40 6.75 -14.14
N GLN A 116 -3.58 6.13 -14.99
CA GLN A 116 -3.71 4.71 -15.31
C GLN A 116 -2.79 3.87 -14.42
N PHE A 117 -3.35 2.86 -13.75
CA PHE A 117 -2.59 2.02 -12.81
C PHE A 117 -2.83 0.52 -13.00
N VAL A 118 -1.78 -0.27 -12.80
CA VAL A 118 -1.90 -1.66 -12.36
C VAL A 118 -1.75 -1.67 -10.84
N VAL A 119 -2.74 -2.20 -10.13
CA VAL A 119 -2.80 -2.19 -8.66
C VAL A 119 -2.80 -3.62 -8.16
N GLU A 120 -1.84 -3.97 -7.30
CA GLU A 120 -1.75 -5.32 -6.73
C GLU A 120 -2.03 -5.37 -5.23
N GLY A 121 -2.55 -6.52 -4.78
CA GLY A 121 -2.83 -6.78 -3.37
C GLY A 121 -3.48 -8.14 -3.13
N ARG A 122 -4.28 -8.22 -2.07
CA ARG A 122 -5.08 -9.42 -1.74
C ARG A 122 -6.55 -9.28 -2.15
N ASP A 123 -7.14 -8.11 -1.91
CA ASP A 123 -8.57 -7.83 -2.07
C ASP A 123 -8.81 -6.49 -2.80
N ILE A 124 -8.02 -6.20 -3.83
CA ILE A 124 -8.06 -4.93 -4.55
C ILE A 124 -9.34 -4.81 -5.38
N GLY A 125 -9.63 -5.80 -6.22
CA GLY A 125 -10.81 -5.77 -7.09
C GLY A 125 -12.14 -5.92 -6.35
N THR A 126 -12.13 -6.27 -5.07
CA THR A 126 -13.35 -6.48 -4.26
C THR A 126 -13.57 -5.38 -3.22
N ILE A 127 -12.50 -4.81 -2.65
CA ILE A 127 -12.59 -3.84 -1.53
C ILE A 127 -12.05 -2.47 -1.93
N VAL A 128 -10.88 -2.43 -2.57
CA VAL A 128 -10.18 -1.15 -2.81
C VAL A 128 -10.73 -0.46 -4.05
N LEU A 129 -10.88 -1.17 -5.15
CA LEU A 129 -11.35 -0.69 -6.45
C LEU A 129 -12.41 -1.66 -7.00
N PRO A 130 -13.63 -1.67 -6.44
CA PRO A 130 -14.69 -2.60 -6.85
C PRO A 130 -15.18 -2.39 -8.29
N ASP A 131 -14.96 -1.20 -8.85
CA ASP A 131 -15.36 -0.84 -10.22
C ASP A 131 -14.21 -0.97 -11.25
N ALA A 132 -13.15 -1.73 -10.90
CA ALA A 132 -11.99 -1.94 -11.77
C ALA A 132 -12.27 -2.93 -12.92
#